data_AF-A0AAU0MF71-F1
#
_entry.id   AF-A0AAU0MF71-F1
#
_cell.length_a   1.000
_cell.length_b   1.000
_cell.length_c   1.000
_cell.angle_alpha   90.00
_cell.angle_beta   90.00
_cell.angle_gamma   90.00
#
_symmetry.space_group_name_H-M   'P 1'
#
loop_
_entity.id
_entity.type
_entity.pdbx_description
1 polymer ?
#
loop_
_entity_poly.entity_id
_entity_poly.type
_entity_poly.pdbx_seq_one_letter_code
_entity_poly.pdbx_strand_id
1 'polypeptide(L)'
;MSETVDVIDTLAGISPGDRWDALRRRRPESRSHAQGAYEALFVSVDAAEMSPAERFAVAVFVAQLHGDDEAVRFYGGGLDATPEGARLAGIVRTEARQASHPGPYGAFLHDNAPESVPGPTYSVGSVEAAYALGDRLGAALEHAHMLVLHPRDASRAHLQQLLDAGWSTTGVVTLSQLVSFLAFQLRVAAGLRAMRAAGSASTEGDRR
;
A
#
# COMPACT_ATOMS: atom_id res chain seq x y z
N MET A 1 -21.61 0.50 -21.98
CA MET A 1 -20.46 -0.12 -21.29
C MET A 1 -20.17 0.75 -20.09
N SER A 2 -20.35 0.25 -18.87
CA SER A 2 -20.01 1.02 -17.66
C SER A 2 -18.52 1.32 -17.71
N GLU A 3 -18.14 2.59 -17.70
CA GLU A 3 -16.74 2.99 -17.65
C GLU A 3 -16.21 2.58 -16.26
N THR A 4 -15.40 1.51 -16.21
CA THR A 4 -14.80 1.06 -14.95
C THR A 4 -13.94 2.20 -14.41
N VAL A 5 -14.25 2.64 -13.19
CA VAL A 5 -13.49 3.68 -12.49
C VAL A 5 -12.09 3.12 -12.19
N ASP A 6 -11.06 3.72 -12.79
CA ASP A 6 -9.66 3.35 -12.56
C ASP A 6 -9.21 3.82 -11.17
N VAL A 7 -8.64 2.92 -10.38
CA VAL A 7 -8.27 3.24 -8.99
C VAL A 7 -7.13 4.27 -8.95
N ILE A 8 -6.14 4.20 -9.86
CA ILE A 8 -5.06 5.20 -9.89
C ILE A 8 -5.63 6.58 -10.23
N ASP A 9 -6.59 6.68 -11.15
CA ASP A 9 -7.27 7.95 -11.44
C ASP A 9 -8.00 8.48 -10.22
N THR A 10 -8.72 7.62 -9.51
CA THR A 10 -9.43 7.97 -8.28
C THR A 10 -8.47 8.54 -7.24
N LEU A 11 -7.38 7.82 -6.95
CA LEU A 11 -6.33 8.23 -6.01
C LEU A 11 -5.55 9.47 -6.47
N ALA A 12 -5.50 9.71 -7.78
CA ALA A 12 -4.90 10.91 -8.36
C ALA A 12 -5.87 12.09 -8.46
N GLY A 13 -7.16 11.89 -8.17
CA GLY A 13 -8.24 12.87 -8.33
C GLY A 13 -8.50 13.28 -9.78
N ILE A 14 -8.25 12.36 -10.74
CA ILE A 14 -8.45 12.57 -12.18
C ILE A 14 -9.91 12.28 -12.50
N SER A 15 -10.56 13.24 -13.15
CA SER A 15 -11.97 13.11 -13.55
C SER A 15 -12.06 12.63 -15.01
N PRO A 16 -13.03 11.76 -15.35
CA PRO A 16 -13.30 11.39 -16.73
C PRO A 16 -13.48 12.63 -17.63
N GLY A 17 -12.80 12.64 -18.78
CA GLY A 17 -12.82 13.74 -19.74
C GLY A 17 -11.84 14.88 -19.47
N ASP A 18 -11.12 14.88 -18.34
CA ASP A 18 -10.10 15.89 -18.07
C ASP A 18 -8.81 15.66 -18.90
N ARG A 19 -7.91 16.66 -18.94
CA ARG A 19 -6.66 16.58 -19.73
C ARG A 19 -5.74 15.43 -19.30
N TRP A 20 -5.80 15.02 -18.04
CA TRP A 20 -4.97 13.96 -17.47
C TRP A 20 -5.58 12.58 -17.75
N ASP A 21 -6.90 12.45 -17.74
CA ASP A 21 -7.60 11.27 -18.25
C ASP A 21 -7.26 11.05 -19.73
N ALA A 22 -7.36 12.10 -20.56
CA ALA A 22 -6.98 12.03 -21.97
C ALA A 22 -5.51 11.60 -22.18
N LEU A 23 -4.59 12.08 -21.32
CA LEU A 23 -3.18 11.67 -21.35
C LEU A 23 -3.01 10.19 -20.97
N ARG A 24 -3.70 9.72 -19.93
CA ARG A 24 -3.64 8.32 -19.50
C ARG A 24 -4.27 7.36 -20.51
N ARG A 25 -5.31 7.77 -21.24
CA ARG A 25 -5.89 7.00 -22.35
C ARG A 25 -4.92 6.78 -23.52
N ARG A 26 -3.82 7.53 -23.63
CA ARG A 26 -2.76 7.28 -24.63
C ARG A 26 -1.90 6.05 -24.30
N ARG A 27 -1.99 5.51 -23.08
CA ARG A 27 -1.33 4.27 -22.66
C ARG A 27 -2.36 3.28 -22.10
N PRO A 28 -3.27 2.79 -22.95
CA PRO A 28 -4.40 1.98 -22.51
C PRO A 28 -3.95 0.69 -21.80
N GLU A 29 -2.89 0.05 -22.26
CA GLU A 29 -2.36 -1.18 -21.65
C GLU A 29 -1.91 -0.95 -20.20
N SER A 30 -1.15 0.11 -19.92
CA SER A 30 -0.70 0.40 -18.55
C SER A 30 -1.86 0.65 -17.60
N ARG A 31 -2.93 1.30 -18.10
CA ARG A 31 -4.16 1.54 -17.33
C ARG A 31 -4.88 0.22 -17.06
N SER A 32 -5.17 -0.54 -18.11
CA SER A 32 -5.89 -1.81 -18.01
C SER A 32 -5.14 -2.85 -17.16
N HIS A 33 -3.82 -2.94 -17.27
CA HIS A 33 -3.02 -3.87 -16.46
C HIS A 33 -3.00 -3.47 -14.98
N ALA A 34 -2.87 -2.18 -14.66
CA ALA A 34 -2.92 -1.72 -13.27
C ALA A 34 -4.30 -1.94 -12.63
N GLN A 35 -5.36 -1.64 -13.38
CA GLN A 35 -6.73 -1.89 -12.93
C GLN A 35 -7.02 -3.39 -12.78
N GLY A 36 -6.58 -4.22 -13.73
CA GLY A 36 -6.71 -5.68 -13.64
C GLY A 36 -5.94 -6.27 -12.46
N ALA A 37 -4.77 -5.73 -12.12
CA ALA A 37 -4.04 -6.12 -10.92
C ALA A 37 -4.79 -5.77 -9.63
N TYR A 38 -5.42 -4.58 -9.57
CA TYR A 38 -6.30 -4.24 -8.45
C TYR A 38 -7.47 -5.22 -8.34
N GLU A 39 -8.15 -5.52 -9.45
CA GLU A 39 -9.29 -6.44 -9.47
C GLU A 39 -8.88 -7.84 -9.01
N ALA A 40 -7.74 -8.36 -9.48
CA ALA A 40 -7.21 -9.65 -9.05
C ALA A 40 -6.83 -9.69 -7.56
N LEU A 41 -6.35 -8.57 -7.01
CA LEU A 41 -5.86 -8.50 -5.63
C LEU A 41 -6.95 -8.14 -4.60
N PHE A 42 -8.06 -7.53 -5.01
CA PHE A 42 -9.10 -7.04 -4.08
C PHE A 42 -10.53 -7.49 -4.39
N VAL A 43 -10.86 -7.77 -5.66
CA VAL A 43 -12.26 -8.04 -6.08
C VAL A 43 -12.47 -9.53 -6.34
N SER A 44 -11.65 -10.11 -7.21
CA SER A 44 -11.73 -11.51 -7.63
C SER A 44 -10.79 -12.39 -6.82
N VAL A 45 -10.86 -12.26 -5.49
CA VAL A 45 -9.92 -12.90 -4.57
C VAL A 45 -10.37 -14.30 -4.16
N ASP A 46 -9.46 -15.27 -4.26
CA ASP A 46 -9.55 -16.47 -3.45
C ASP A 46 -9.14 -16.11 -2.01
N ALA A 47 -10.09 -16.27 -1.08
CA ALA A 47 -9.90 -15.95 0.32
C ALA A 47 -9.12 -17.03 1.09
N ALA A 48 -8.74 -18.15 0.45
CA ALA A 48 -8.03 -19.25 1.09
C ALA A 48 -6.68 -18.81 1.69
N GLU A 49 -5.94 -17.94 1.00
CA GLU A 49 -4.60 -17.53 1.41
C GLU A 49 -4.58 -16.20 2.16
N MET A 50 -5.52 -15.30 1.84
CA MET A 50 -5.61 -13.99 2.46
C MET A 50 -7.02 -13.44 2.30
N SER A 51 -7.67 -13.12 3.41
CA SER A 51 -9.05 -12.64 3.42
C SER A 51 -9.16 -11.22 2.84
N PRO A 52 -10.35 -10.81 2.35
CA PRO A 52 -10.57 -9.41 1.97
C PRO A 52 -10.26 -8.42 3.09
N ALA A 53 -10.59 -8.76 4.34
CA ALA A 53 -10.31 -7.89 5.50
C ALA A 53 -8.80 -7.73 5.74
N GLU A 54 -8.01 -8.81 5.67
CA GLU A 54 -6.54 -8.74 5.78
C GLU A 54 -5.95 -7.89 4.66
N ARG A 55 -6.43 -8.05 3.42
CA ARG A 55 -5.95 -7.30 2.24
C ARG A 55 -6.17 -5.80 2.41
N PHE A 56 -7.38 -5.40 2.81
CA PHE A 56 -7.68 -3.99 3.05
C PHE A 56 -6.97 -3.45 4.29
N ALA A 57 -6.74 -4.26 5.34
CA ALA A 57 -5.98 -3.84 6.51
C ALA A 57 -4.52 -3.52 6.14
N VAL A 58 -3.87 -4.42 5.39
CA VAL A 58 -2.52 -4.18 4.84
C VAL A 58 -2.52 -2.97 3.91
N ALA A 59 -3.55 -2.78 3.08
CA ALA A 59 -3.63 -1.64 2.18
C ALA A 59 -3.74 -0.29 2.90
N VAL A 60 -4.56 -0.21 3.95
CA VAL A 60 -4.62 0.98 4.82
C VAL A 60 -3.27 1.24 5.47
N PHE A 61 -2.62 0.20 5.99
CA PHE A 61 -1.32 0.32 6.64
C PHE A 61 -0.25 0.82 5.66
N VAL A 62 -0.12 0.22 4.48
CA VAL A 62 0.83 0.64 3.44
C VAL A 62 0.55 2.06 2.93
N ALA A 63 -0.72 2.44 2.74
CA ALA A 63 -1.09 3.79 2.34
C ALA A 63 -0.66 4.84 3.37
N GLN A 64 -0.82 4.53 4.66
CA GLN A 64 -0.40 5.38 5.76
C GLN A 64 1.14 5.52 5.84
N LEU A 65 1.89 4.44 5.58
CA LEU A 65 3.36 4.51 5.50
C LEU A 65 3.85 5.39 4.34
N HIS A 66 3.10 5.46 3.23
CA HIS A 66 3.41 6.36 2.12
C HIS A 66 2.92 7.81 2.35
N GLY A 67 2.22 8.09 3.45
CA GLY A 67 1.63 9.40 3.73
C GLY A 67 0.55 9.80 2.72
N ASP A 68 -0.18 8.84 2.17
CA ASP A 68 -1.21 9.07 1.14
C ASP A 68 -2.62 9.05 1.76
N ASP A 69 -3.08 10.21 2.25
CA ASP A 69 -4.37 10.35 2.92
C ASP A 69 -5.58 9.95 2.04
N GLU A 70 -5.48 10.16 0.72
CA GLU A 70 -6.55 9.77 -0.20
C GLU A 70 -6.63 8.25 -0.31
N ALA A 71 -5.49 7.58 -0.41
CA ALA A 71 -5.43 6.13 -0.39
C ALA A 71 -5.84 5.53 0.96
N VAL A 72 -5.45 6.14 2.08
CA VAL A 72 -5.89 5.73 3.42
C VAL A 72 -7.42 5.76 3.50
N ARG A 73 -8.06 6.81 2.96
CA ARG A 73 -9.52 6.91 2.92
C ARG A 73 -10.14 5.85 2.00
N PHE A 74 -9.58 5.68 0.80
CA PHE A 74 -10.06 4.73 -0.19
C PHE A 74 -10.03 3.27 0.32
N TYR A 75 -8.87 2.79 0.77
CA TYR A 75 -8.76 1.43 1.30
C TYR A 75 -9.44 1.28 2.66
N GLY A 76 -9.54 2.36 3.44
CA GLY A 76 -10.32 2.39 4.67
C GLY A 76 -11.78 2.06 4.41
N GLY A 77 -12.38 2.63 3.36
CA GLY A 77 -13.74 2.30 2.94
C GLY A 77 -13.91 0.81 2.58
N GLY A 78 -12.92 0.21 1.92
CA GLY A 78 -12.91 -1.23 1.63
C GLY A 78 -12.78 -2.10 2.88
N LEU A 79 -11.97 -1.67 3.85
CA LEU A 79 -11.83 -2.35 5.14
C LEU A 79 -13.15 -2.31 5.92
N ASP A 80 -13.74 -1.13 6.05
CA ASP A 80 -14.98 -0.87 6.76
C ASP A 80 -16.19 -1.59 6.12
N ALA A 81 -16.12 -1.92 4.82
CA ALA A 81 -17.17 -2.66 4.11
C ALA A 81 -17.22 -4.16 4.46
N THR A 82 -16.20 -4.71 5.14
CA THR A 82 -16.19 -6.10 5.59
C THR A 82 -16.54 -6.20 7.08
N PRO A 83 -17.32 -7.21 7.54
CA PRO A 83 -17.69 -7.32 8.96
C PRO A 83 -16.49 -7.47 9.90
N GLU A 84 -15.45 -8.18 9.46
CA GLU A 84 -14.20 -8.32 10.20
C GLU A 84 -13.37 -7.03 10.15
N GLY A 85 -13.21 -6.45 8.97
CA GLY A 85 -12.45 -5.22 8.79
C GLY A 85 -13.00 -4.05 9.58
N ALA A 86 -14.33 -3.90 9.66
CA ALA A 86 -14.97 -2.86 10.48
C ALA A 86 -14.57 -2.94 11.96
N ARG A 87 -14.31 -4.15 12.50
CA ARG A 87 -13.82 -4.32 13.88
C ARG A 87 -12.34 -3.96 14.00
N LEU A 88 -11.55 -4.25 12.96
CA LEU A 88 -10.10 -4.01 12.94
C LEU A 88 -9.72 -2.58 12.56
N ALA A 89 -10.60 -1.82 11.93
CA ALA A 89 -10.22 -0.58 11.26
C ALA A 89 -9.69 0.50 12.22
N GLY A 90 -10.19 0.54 13.46
CA GLY A 90 -9.67 1.45 14.49
C GLY A 90 -8.23 1.11 14.90
N ILE A 91 -7.97 -0.18 15.16
CA ILE A 91 -6.65 -0.64 15.60
C ILE A 91 -5.62 -0.55 14.47
N VAL A 92 -5.99 -0.98 13.24
CA VAL A 92 -5.12 -0.89 12.06
C VAL A 92 -4.69 0.55 11.78
N ARG A 93 -5.64 1.51 11.81
CA ARG A 93 -5.32 2.94 11.60
C ARG A 93 -4.42 3.49 12.71
N THR A 94 -4.51 2.97 13.92
CA THR A 94 -3.68 3.40 15.05
C THR A 94 -2.26 2.88 14.91
N GLU A 95 -2.11 1.57 14.70
CA GLU A 95 -0.80 0.95 14.47
C GLU A 95 -0.11 1.54 13.23
N ALA A 96 -0.86 1.76 12.14
CA ALA A 96 -0.31 2.36 10.92
C ALA A 96 0.28 3.76 11.14
N ARG A 97 -0.38 4.60 11.95
CA ARG A 97 0.15 5.94 12.30
C ARG A 97 1.39 5.85 13.19
N GLN A 98 1.45 4.87 14.09
CA GLN A 98 2.61 4.65 14.94
C GLN A 98 3.82 4.15 14.14
N ALA A 99 3.58 3.32 13.13
CA ALA A 99 4.58 2.77 12.24
C ALA A 99 5.08 3.77 11.17
N SER A 100 4.41 4.90 10.97
CA SER A 100 4.77 5.90 9.95
C SER A 100 6.04 6.66 10.31
N HIS A 101 7.11 6.42 9.53
CA HIS A 101 8.36 7.15 9.63
C HIS A 101 8.92 7.55 8.25
N PRO A 102 9.68 8.65 8.14
CA PRO A 102 10.36 9.01 6.90
C PRO A 102 11.46 7.99 6.57
N GLY A 103 11.27 7.21 5.50
CA GLY A 103 12.25 6.27 4.95
C GLY A 103 12.43 6.45 3.44
N PRO A 104 13.09 5.51 2.73
CA PRO A 104 13.47 4.17 3.20
C PRO A 104 14.79 4.13 3.97
N TYR A 105 14.92 3.08 4.78
CA TYR A 105 16.07 2.62 5.54
C TYR A 105 16.67 1.38 4.88
N GLY A 106 17.85 0.98 5.35
CA GLY A 106 18.44 -0.31 4.99
C GLY A 106 19.92 -0.42 5.32
N ALA A 107 20.36 -1.66 5.54
CA ALA A 107 21.75 -2.02 5.69
C ALA A 107 22.32 -2.51 4.35
N PHE A 108 23.12 -1.68 3.70
CA PHE A 108 23.84 -2.05 2.49
C PHE A 108 25.17 -2.71 2.83
N LEU A 109 25.61 -3.63 1.97
CA LEU A 109 26.88 -4.35 2.11
C LEU A 109 27.87 -3.91 1.02
N HIS A 110 29.14 -4.23 1.23
CA HIS A 110 30.23 -3.97 0.29
C HIS A 110 30.33 -2.48 -0.09
N ASP A 111 30.49 -2.18 -1.38
CA ASP A 111 30.73 -0.82 -1.88
C ASP A 111 29.56 0.12 -1.60
N ASN A 112 28.35 -0.41 -1.39
CA ASN A 112 27.17 0.39 -1.09
C ASN A 112 26.98 0.62 0.41
N ALA A 113 27.81 0.04 1.30
CA ALA A 113 27.69 0.19 2.75
C ALA A 113 27.55 1.66 3.24
N PRO A 114 28.24 2.66 2.62
CA PRO A 114 28.05 4.06 2.98
C PRO A 114 26.64 4.63 2.74
N GLU A 115 25.83 3.98 1.91
CA GLU A 115 24.42 4.36 1.64
C GLU A 115 23.45 3.84 2.71
N SER A 116 23.96 3.10 3.73
CA SER A 116 23.12 2.57 4.80
C SER A 116 22.52 3.66 5.67
N VAL A 117 21.20 3.59 5.82
CA VAL A 117 20.44 4.48 6.69
C VAL A 117 19.76 3.62 7.74
N PRO A 118 20.16 3.70 9.03
CA PRO A 118 19.46 3.01 10.09
C PRO A 118 18.08 3.63 10.30
N GLY A 119 17.12 2.80 10.74
CA GLY A 119 15.77 3.28 11.04
C GLY A 119 15.02 2.35 11.99
N PRO A 120 13.93 2.85 12.58
CA PRO A 120 13.07 2.06 13.45
C PRO A 120 12.40 0.92 12.67
N THR A 121 12.41 -0.27 13.25
CA THR A 121 11.57 -1.39 12.83
C THR A 121 10.23 -1.34 13.56
N TYR A 122 9.17 -1.78 12.90
CA TYR A 122 7.84 -1.89 13.51
C TYR A 122 7.58 -3.31 14.01
N SER A 123 6.95 -3.38 15.19
CA SER A 123 6.34 -4.58 15.75
C SER A 123 5.04 -4.16 16.44
N VAL A 124 4.03 -5.05 16.49
CA VAL A 124 2.76 -4.74 17.18
C VAL A 124 3.03 -4.43 18.65
N GLY A 125 2.81 -3.16 19.04
CA GLY A 125 3.42 -2.61 20.26
C GLY A 125 2.60 -2.79 21.53
N SER A 126 1.30 -3.06 21.40
CA SER A 126 0.39 -3.15 22.55
C SER A 126 -0.27 -4.52 22.66
N VAL A 127 -0.55 -4.95 23.90
CA VAL A 127 -1.28 -6.19 24.19
C VAL A 127 -2.68 -6.15 23.55
N GLU A 128 -3.33 -4.99 23.60
CA GLU A 128 -4.63 -4.77 22.96
C GLU A 128 -4.56 -5.00 21.45
N ALA A 129 -3.57 -4.41 20.77
CA ALA A 129 -3.36 -4.60 19.33
C ALA A 129 -3.04 -6.07 19.01
N ALA A 130 -2.19 -6.72 19.80
CA ALA A 130 -1.86 -8.13 19.61
C ALA A 130 -3.10 -9.04 19.72
N TYR A 131 -3.97 -8.80 20.71
CA TYR A 131 -5.23 -9.54 20.85
C TYR A 131 -6.21 -9.28 19.69
N ALA A 132 -6.31 -8.03 19.23
CA ALA A 132 -7.26 -7.65 18.19
C ALA A 132 -6.82 -8.12 16.79
N LEU A 133 -5.53 -7.98 16.47
CA LEU A 133 -4.97 -8.35 15.17
C LEU A 133 -4.71 -9.87 15.08
N GLY A 134 -4.29 -10.49 16.19
CA GLY A 134 -3.75 -11.84 16.19
C GLY A 134 -2.39 -11.95 15.50
N ASP A 135 -1.71 -13.07 15.72
CA ASP A 135 -0.33 -13.28 15.25
C ASP A 135 -0.22 -13.17 13.72
N ARG A 136 -1.20 -13.72 12.99
CA ARG A 136 -1.21 -13.77 11.53
C ARG A 136 -1.22 -12.37 10.91
N LEU A 137 -2.20 -11.53 11.26
CA LEU A 137 -2.30 -10.19 10.69
C LEU A 137 -1.21 -9.27 11.26
N GLY A 138 -0.85 -9.42 12.54
CA GLY A 138 0.28 -8.71 13.14
C GLY A 138 1.58 -8.90 12.34
N ALA A 139 1.96 -10.15 12.09
CA ALA A 139 3.13 -10.48 11.28
C ALA A 139 3.04 -9.95 9.84
N ALA A 140 1.84 -9.87 9.27
CA ALA A 140 1.65 -9.29 7.94
C ALA A 140 1.87 -7.77 7.90
N LEU A 141 1.46 -7.04 8.94
CA LEU A 141 1.75 -5.61 9.07
C LEU A 141 3.25 -5.35 9.29
N GLU A 142 3.91 -6.19 10.07
CA GLU A 142 5.37 -6.14 10.27
C GLU A 142 6.14 -6.39 8.98
N HIS A 143 5.73 -7.40 8.20
CA HIS A 143 6.30 -7.66 6.89
C HIS A 143 6.04 -6.54 5.88
N ALA A 144 4.83 -5.96 5.90
CA ALA A 144 4.50 -4.80 5.06
C ALA A 144 5.37 -3.59 5.40
N HIS A 145 5.59 -3.31 6.69
CA HIS A 145 6.52 -2.27 7.12
C HIS A 145 7.94 -2.54 6.62
N MET A 146 8.44 -3.77 6.78
CA MET A 146 9.77 -4.17 6.31
C MET A 146 9.90 -3.96 4.80
N LEU A 147 8.93 -4.39 3.98
CA LEU A 147 9.01 -4.21 2.53
C LEU A 147 8.89 -2.74 2.08
N VAL A 148 8.18 -1.90 2.83
CA VAL A 148 8.00 -0.48 2.47
C VAL A 148 9.19 0.37 2.91
N LEU A 149 9.67 0.19 4.14
CA LEU A 149 10.68 1.05 4.74
C LEU A 149 12.06 0.40 4.83
N HIS A 150 12.18 -0.92 4.81
CA HIS A 150 13.45 -1.66 4.89
C HIS A 150 13.62 -2.70 3.76
N PRO A 151 13.31 -2.38 2.49
CA PRO A 151 13.25 -3.38 1.42
C PRO A 151 14.58 -4.13 1.21
N ARG A 152 15.71 -3.53 1.58
CA ARG A 152 17.05 -4.13 1.49
C ARG A 152 17.35 -5.13 2.61
N ASP A 153 16.62 -5.05 3.71
CA ASP A 153 16.82 -5.91 4.88
C ASP A 153 15.99 -7.21 4.77
N ALA A 154 15.23 -7.38 3.69
CA ALA A 154 14.46 -8.60 3.40
C ALA A 154 15.38 -9.83 3.46
N SER A 155 15.00 -10.79 4.31
CA SER A 155 15.85 -11.92 4.65
C SER A 155 15.01 -13.17 4.89
N ARG A 156 15.67 -14.34 4.95
CA ARG A 156 15.01 -15.61 5.29
C ARG A 156 14.35 -15.57 6.68
N ALA A 157 14.92 -14.84 7.64
CA ALA A 157 14.36 -14.72 8.98
C ALA A 157 12.99 -14.04 8.95
N HIS A 158 12.84 -12.97 8.17
CA HIS A 158 11.56 -12.27 7.99
C HIS A 158 10.49 -13.18 7.35
N LEU A 159 10.88 -14.01 6.39
CA LEU A 159 9.96 -14.99 5.80
C LEU A 159 9.57 -16.09 6.81
N GLN A 160 10.50 -16.52 7.66
CA GLN A 160 10.22 -17.53 8.69
C GLN A 160 9.22 -17.01 9.72
N GLN A 161 9.29 -15.75 10.12
CA GLN A 161 8.34 -15.13 11.06
C GLN A 161 6.89 -15.22 10.55
N LEU A 162 6.67 -15.04 9.25
CA LEU A 162 5.34 -15.21 8.66
C LEU A 162 4.86 -16.66 8.74
N LEU A 163 5.75 -17.63 8.44
CA LEU A 163 5.41 -19.05 8.53
C LEU A 163 5.06 -19.46 9.96
N ASP A 164 5.82 -18.97 10.93
CA ASP A 164 5.59 -19.23 12.36
C ASP A 164 4.26 -18.62 12.83
N ALA A 165 3.84 -17.50 12.23
CA ALA A 165 2.53 -16.87 12.44
C ALA A 165 1.37 -17.54 11.65
N GLY A 166 1.63 -18.69 11.01
CA GLY A 166 0.63 -19.51 10.35
C GLY A 166 0.37 -19.14 8.88
N TRP A 167 1.20 -18.30 8.26
CA TRP A 167 1.12 -18.08 6.82
C TRP A 167 1.59 -19.31 6.04
N SER A 168 0.88 -19.63 4.96
CA SER A 168 1.39 -20.60 3.98
C SER A 168 2.44 -19.92 3.08
N THR A 169 3.28 -20.69 2.41
CA THR A 169 4.22 -20.15 1.40
C THR A 169 3.49 -19.35 0.31
N THR A 170 2.33 -19.83 -0.15
CA THR A 170 1.50 -19.14 -1.14
C THR A 170 0.94 -17.81 -0.59
N GLY A 171 0.50 -17.82 0.66
CA GLY A 171 0.04 -16.62 1.36
C GLY A 171 1.15 -15.57 1.52
N VAL A 172 2.37 -15.99 1.86
CA VAL A 172 3.55 -15.09 1.92
C VAL A 172 3.82 -14.42 0.57
N VAL A 173 3.73 -15.17 -0.53
CA VAL A 173 3.89 -14.63 -1.88
C VAL A 173 2.76 -13.64 -2.20
N THR A 174 1.52 -13.99 -1.88
CA THR A 174 0.34 -13.14 -2.11
C THR A 174 0.42 -11.82 -1.33
N LEU A 175 0.81 -11.88 -0.06
CA LEU A 175 1.05 -10.70 0.78
C LEU A 175 2.15 -9.81 0.18
N SER A 176 3.28 -10.40 -0.22
CA SER A 176 4.41 -9.65 -0.77
C SER A 176 4.07 -8.99 -2.12
N GLN A 177 3.28 -9.67 -2.95
CA GLN A 177 2.74 -9.13 -4.20
C GLN A 177 1.78 -7.97 -3.94
N LEU A 178 0.88 -8.11 -2.97
CA LEU A 178 -0.04 -7.05 -2.56
C LEU A 178 0.72 -5.79 -2.13
N VAL A 179 1.71 -5.92 -1.24
CA VAL A 179 2.51 -4.78 -0.76
C VAL A 179 3.28 -4.13 -1.91
N SER A 180 3.88 -4.93 -2.80
CA SER A 180 4.60 -4.42 -3.97
C SER A 180 3.68 -3.67 -4.94
N PHE A 181 2.49 -4.20 -5.20
CA PHE A 181 1.47 -3.56 -6.04
C PHE A 181 1.00 -2.23 -5.43
N LEU A 182 0.68 -2.21 -4.13
CA LEU A 182 0.28 -1.00 -3.43
C LEU A 182 1.37 0.08 -3.51
N ALA A 183 2.62 -0.28 -3.22
CA ALA A 183 3.72 0.67 -3.30
C ALA A 183 3.94 1.22 -4.72
N PHE A 184 3.70 0.42 -5.76
CA PHE A 184 3.68 0.90 -7.15
C PHE A 184 2.51 1.87 -7.39
N GLN A 185 1.28 1.44 -7.04
CA GLN A 185 0.05 2.18 -7.30
C GLN A 185 0.07 3.57 -6.66
N LEU A 186 0.47 3.64 -5.39
CA LEU A 186 0.56 4.87 -4.62
C LEU A 186 1.60 5.83 -5.19
N ARG A 187 2.79 5.34 -5.58
CA ARG A 187 3.82 6.19 -6.21
C ARG A 187 3.36 6.76 -7.55
N VAL A 188 2.64 5.98 -8.35
CA VAL A 188 2.06 6.46 -9.62
C VAL A 188 1.01 7.54 -9.35
N ALA A 189 0.09 7.32 -8.40
CA ALA A 189 -0.93 8.29 -8.04
C ALA A 189 -0.31 9.60 -7.49
N ALA A 190 0.68 9.49 -6.61
CA ALA A 190 1.42 10.64 -6.08
C ALA A 190 2.16 11.41 -7.18
N GLY A 191 2.83 10.70 -8.10
CA GLY A 191 3.49 11.31 -9.26
C GLY A 191 2.52 12.06 -10.17
N LEU A 192 1.34 11.49 -10.44
CA LEU A 192 0.28 12.16 -11.19
C LEU A 192 -0.20 13.42 -10.45
N ARG A 193 -0.46 13.35 -9.14
CA ARG A 193 -0.84 14.52 -8.34
C ARG A 193 0.21 15.63 -8.38
N ALA A 194 1.50 15.28 -8.26
CA ALA A 194 2.60 16.23 -8.34
C ALA A 194 2.66 16.94 -9.71
N MET A 195 2.54 16.19 -10.81
CA MET A 195 2.53 16.77 -12.16
C MET A 195 1.31 17.66 -12.40
N ARG A 196 0.15 17.32 -11.83
CA ARG A 196 -1.07 18.15 -11.87
C ARG A 196 -0.84 19.50 -11.19
N ALA A 197 -0.30 19.48 -9.97
CA ALA A 197 -0.02 20.67 -9.19
C ALA A 197 1.02 21.58 -9.88
N ALA A 198 2.08 20.99 -10.43
CA ALA A 198 3.09 21.73 -11.20
C ALA A 198 2.49 22.37 -12.47
N GLY A 199 1.64 21.63 -13.19
CA GLY A 199 0.95 22.10 -14.40
C GLY A 199 -0.18 23.10 -14.16
N SER A 200 -0.61 23.32 -12.91
CA SER A 200 -1.52 24.43 -12.55
C SER A 200 -0.76 25.69 -12.16
N ALA A 201 0.40 25.56 -11.50
CA ALA A 201 1.23 26.69 -11.09
C ALA A 201 1.80 27.47 -12.29
N SER A 202 2.18 26.77 -13.36
CA SER A 202 2.66 27.39 -14.60
C SER A 202 1.59 28.18 -15.37
N THR A 203 0.31 27.82 -15.24
CA THR A 203 -0.81 28.55 -15.90
C THR A 203 -1.24 29.81 -15.13
N GLU A 204 -0.83 29.97 -13.87
CA GLU A 204 -1.12 31.14 -13.03
C GLU A 204 0.01 32.18 -13.07
N GLY A 205 1.27 31.74 -13.24
CA GLY A 205 2.42 32.63 -13.42
C GLY A 205 2.46 33.36 -14.77
N ASP A 206 1.86 32.78 -15.82
CA ASP A 206 1.79 33.36 -17.17
C ASP A 206 0.60 34.34 -17.36
N ARG A 207 -0.20 34.55 -16.29
CA ARG A 207 -1.35 35.45 -16.26
C ARG A 207 -1.13 36.71 -15.40
N ARG A 208 0.12 37.02 -15.01
CA ARG A 208 0.52 38.25 -14.31
C ARG A 208 1.52 39.04 -15.14
#